data_AF-A0A3M1BMQ0-F1
#
_entry.id   AF-A0A3M1BMQ0-F1
#
_cell.length_a   1.000
_cell.length_b   1.000
_cell.length_c   1.000
_cell.angle_alpha   90.00
_cell.angle_beta   90.00
_cell.angle_gamma   90.00
#
_symmetry.space_group_name_H-M   'P 1'
#
loop_
_entity.id
_entity.type
_entity.pdbx_description
1 polymer ?
#
loop_
_entity_poly.entity_id
_entity_poly.type
_entity_poly.pdbx_seq_one_letter_code
_entity_poly.pdbx_strand_id
1 'polypeptide(L)' 'MMGKCVENNRTSTGKRAAMIVHLEKAHKTINGAIHLDGSKSISNRVLIIRALCPDDFPIDHLSGSDDTRTLQQLLSSEEE' A
#
# COMPACT_ATOMS: atom_id res chain seq x y z
N MET A 1 28.58 34.53 -26.60
CA MET A 1 28.17 33.22 -26.03
C MET A 1 28.10 33.39 -24.52
N MET A 2 26.92 33.60 -23.96
CA MET A 2 26.69 33.66 -22.51
C MET A 2 26.11 32.32 -22.10
N GLY A 3 26.88 31.52 -21.36
CA GLY A 3 26.41 30.29 -20.74
C GLY A 3 25.33 30.63 -19.71
N LYS A 4 24.14 30.06 -19.87
CA LYS A 4 23.13 30.06 -18.81
C LYS A 4 23.39 28.85 -17.93
N CYS A 5 23.93 29.09 -16.73
CA CYS A 5 23.82 28.14 -15.63
C CYS A 5 22.33 27.90 -15.36
N VAL A 6 21.89 26.67 -15.53
CA VAL A 6 20.56 26.22 -15.07
C VAL A 6 20.76 25.62 -13.69
N GLU A 7 20.48 26.41 -12.65
CA GLU A 7 20.24 25.89 -11.31
C GLU A 7 18.86 25.23 -11.28
N ASN A 8 18.81 23.91 -11.37
CA ASN A 8 17.60 23.17 -11.04
C ASN A 8 17.68 22.67 -9.60
N ASN A 9 17.16 23.50 -8.70
CA ASN A 9 16.77 23.13 -7.36
C ASN A 9 15.78 21.96 -7.39
N ARG A 10 16.25 20.76 -7.01
CA ARG A 10 15.37 19.70 -6.50
C ARG A 10 15.64 19.48 -5.03
N THR A 11 15.04 20.33 -4.22
CA THR A 11 14.75 20.03 -2.83
C THR A 11 13.23 19.96 -2.68
N SER A 12 12.68 18.75 -2.77
CA SER A 12 11.31 18.49 -2.32
C SER A 12 11.35 17.34 -1.32
N THR A 13 11.89 17.63 -0.14
CA THR A 13 11.70 16.80 1.04
C THR A 13 10.21 16.75 1.34
N GLY A 14 9.54 15.71 0.84
CA GLY A 14 8.10 15.51 0.95
C GLY A 14 7.68 15.27 2.39
N LYS A 15 7.40 16.34 3.14
CA LYS A 15 6.66 16.22 4.40
C LYS A 15 5.25 15.73 4.07
N ARG A 16 4.90 14.51 4.49
CA ARG A 16 3.50 14.05 4.46
C ARG A 16 2.69 14.91 5.42
N ALA A 17 1.70 15.62 4.91
CA ALA A 17 0.74 16.33 5.75
C ALA A 17 -0.06 15.29 6.56
N ALA A 18 -0.17 15.50 7.87
CA ALA A 18 -1.02 14.68 8.71
C ALA A 18 -2.50 14.99 8.38
N MET A 19 -3.27 13.98 8.00
CA MET A 19 -4.72 14.11 7.86
C MET A 19 -5.37 13.92 9.23
N ILE A 20 -6.06 14.94 9.71
CA ILE A 20 -6.84 14.87 10.94
C ILE A 20 -8.30 14.65 10.55
N VAL A 21 -8.91 13.61 11.10
CA VAL A 21 -10.33 13.31 10.92
C VAL A 21 -11.05 13.68 12.22
N HIS A 22 -12.10 14.50 12.12
CA HIS A 22 -12.97 14.84 13.23
C HIS A 22 -14.24 13.98 13.16
N LEU A 23 -14.59 13.32 14.26
CA LEU A 23 -15.73 12.40 14.32
C LEU A 23 -16.70 12.86 15.41
N GLU A 24 -17.94 13.16 15.00
CA GLU A 24 -19.05 13.43 15.92
C GLU A 24 -20.24 12.54 15.58
N LYS A 25 -20.90 12.00 16.60
CA LYS A 25 -22.13 11.22 16.43
C LYS A 25 -23.04 11.38 17.64
N ALA A 26 -24.30 11.75 17.41
CA ALA A 26 -25.30 11.95 18.45
C ALA A 26 -25.61 10.65 19.23
N HIS A 27 -25.72 9.50 18.53
CA HIS A 27 -25.99 8.20 19.13
C HIS A 27 -24.76 7.28 19.10
N LYS A 28 -24.23 6.90 20.27
CA LYS A 28 -22.96 6.19 20.40
C LYS A 28 -22.99 4.70 20.04
N THR A 29 -24.17 4.09 19.99
CA THR A 29 -24.31 2.69 19.59
C THR A 29 -24.22 2.55 18.06
N ILE A 30 -23.38 1.65 17.57
CA ILE A 30 -23.31 1.25 16.16
C ILE A 30 -23.74 -0.21 16.09
N ASN A 31 -24.80 -0.49 15.34
CA ASN A 31 -25.29 -1.85 15.10
C ASN A 31 -25.22 -2.11 13.59
N GLY A 32 -24.59 -3.22 13.20
CA GLY A 32 -24.45 -3.61 11.80
C GLY A 32 -23.40 -4.70 11.65
N ALA A 33 -23.41 -5.37 10.50
CA ALA A 33 -22.36 -6.28 10.10
C ALA A 33 -21.47 -5.59 9.05
N ILE A 34 -20.16 -5.77 9.17
CA ILE A 34 -19.19 -5.33 8.18
C ILE A 34 -18.28 -6.50 7.83
N HIS A 35 -17.82 -6.54 6.59
CA HIS A 35 -16.70 -7.39 6.22
C HIS A 35 -15.44 -6.55 6.27
N LEU A 36 -14.51 -6.97 7.13
CA LEU A 36 -13.19 -6.39 7.18
C LEU A 36 -12.36 -6.92 6.02
N ASP A 37 -11.47 -6.08 5.53
CA ASP A 37 -10.49 -6.46 4.52
C ASP A 37 -9.48 -7.50 5.05
N GLY A 38 -8.70 -8.07 4.15
CA GLY A 38 -7.60 -8.97 4.47
C GLY A 38 -6.58 -8.36 5.42
N SER A 39 -5.90 -9.18 6.21
CA SER A 39 -4.79 -8.72 7.04
C SER A 39 -3.58 -8.41 6.17
N LYS A 40 -3.06 -7.18 6.27
CA LYS A 40 -1.85 -6.72 5.56
C LYS A 40 -0.64 -7.65 5.78
N SER A 41 -0.34 -8.00 7.03
CA SER A 41 0.84 -8.82 7.34
C SER A 41 0.67 -10.27 6.89
N ILE A 42 -0.54 -10.82 6.97
CA ILE A 42 -0.83 -12.18 6.48
C ILE A 42 -0.76 -12.22 4.95
N SER A 43 -1.39 -11.25 4.29
CA SER A 43 -1.39 -11.13 2.83
C SER A 43 0.03 -11.04 2.29
N ASN A 44 0.85 -10.17 2.85
CA ASN A 44 2.24 -10.03 2.41
C ASN A 44 3.05 -11.31 2.63
N ARG A 45 2.87 -11.99 3.77
CA ARG A 45 3.58 -13.26 4.05
C ARG A 45 3.17 -14.35 3.06
N VAL A 46 1.88 -14.51 2.80
CA VAL A 46 1.38 -15.59 1.96
C VAL A 46 1.72 -15.36 0.48
N LEU A 47 1.78 -14.11 0.02
CA LEU A 47 2.30 -13.74 -1.30
C LEU A 47 3.77 -14.14 -1.49
N ILE A 48 4.61 -13.88 -0.48
CA ILE A 48 6.03 -14.30 -0.50
C ILE A 48 6.14 -15.81 -0.52
N ILE A 49 5.37 -16.52 0.32
CA ILE A 49 5.36 -17.99 0.33
C ILE A 49 5.00 -18.54 -1.05
N ARG A 50 3.95 -18.01 -1.68
CA ARG A 50 3.53 -18.43 -3.02
C ARG A 50 4.60 -18.23 -4.08
N ALA A 51 5.31 -17.10 -4.05
CA ALA A 51 6.40 -16.83 -4.98
C ALA A 51 7.61 -17.77 -4.81
N LEU A 52 7.80 -18.37 -3.62
CA LEU A 52 8.90 -19.30 -3.32
C LEU A 52 8.50 -20.76 -3.51
N CYS A 53 7.21 -21.07 -3.60
CA CYS A 53 6.72 -22.41 -3.86
C CYS A 53 6.85 -22.76 -5.35
N PRO A 54 7.19 -24.02 -5.69
CA PRO A 54 7.23 -24.46 -7.08
C PRO A 54 5.84 -24.52 -7.72
N ASP A 55 4.82 -24.81 -6.90
CA ASP A 55 3.42 -24.86 -7.31
C ASP A 55 2.67 -23.62 -6.84
N ASP A 56 1.85 -23.06 -7.73
CA ASP A 56 0.98 -21.94 -7.42
C ASP A 56 -0.26 -22.39 -6.64
N PHE A 57 -0.83 -21.49 -5.83
CA PHE A 57 -2.05 -21.76 -5.07
C PHE A 57 -2.94 -20.50 -4.94
N PRO A 58 -4.27 -20.68 -4.90
CA PRO A 58 -5.19 -19.57 -4.75
C PRO A 58 -5.04 -18.91 -3.37
N ILE A 59 -5.08 -17.58 -3.34
CA ILE A 59 -5.12 -16.81 -2.11
C ILE A 59 -6.38 -15.93 -2.16
N ASP A 60 -7.30 -16.20 -1.24
CA ASP A 60 -8.51 -15.40 -1.07
C ASP A 60 -8.30 -14.29 -0.02
N HIS A 61 -9.09 -13.23 -0.13
CA HIS A 61 -9.18 -12.16 0.87
C HIS A 61 -7.83 -11.46 1.17
N LEU A 62 -7.06 -11.18 0.10
CA LEU A 62 -5.86 -10.34 0.18
C LEU A 62 -6.20 -8.92 0.61
N SER A 63 -5.36 -8.36 1.47
CA SER A 63 -5.42 -6.96 1.92
C SER A 63 -5.34 -6.00 0.73
N GLY A 64 -6.25 -5.03 0.68
CA GLY A 64 -6.25 -3.90 -0.25
C GLY A 64 -5.24 -2.81 0.10
N SER A 65 -4.39 -3.00 1.12
CA SER A 65 -3.38 -2.02 1.51
C SER A 65 -2.33 -1.77 0.42
N ASP A 66 -1.80 -0.53 0.36
CA ASP A 66 -0.75 -0.13 -0.58
C ASP A 66 0.47 -1.06 -0.54
N ASP A 67 0.88 -1.49 0.66
CA ASP A 67 2.01 -2.42 0.84
C ASP A 67 1.76 -3.76 0.12
N THR A 68 0.55 -4.31 0.24
CA THR A 68 0.17 -5.59 -0.39
C THR A 68 0.04 -5.44 -1.91
N ARG A 69 -0.49 -4.32 -2.41
CA ARG A 69 -0.56 -4.05 -3.86
C ARG A 69 0.84 -3.88 -4.46
N THR A 70 1.70 -3.13 -3.79
CA THR A 70 3.09 -2.89 -4.23
C THR A 70 3.85 -4.20 -4.29
N LEU A 71 3.74 -5.04 -3.25
CA LEU A 71 4.39 -6.35 -3.21
C LEU A 71 3.91 -7.26 -4.35
N GLN A 72 2.60 -7.30 -4.64
CA GLN A 72 2.10 -8.07 -5.79
C GLN A 72 2.70 -7.62 -7.11
N GLN A 73 2.80 -6.30 -7.31
CA GLN A 73 3.40 -5.73 -8.52
C GLN A 73 4.88 -6.10 -8.64
N LEU A 74 5.64 -6.00 -7.56
CA LEU A 74 7.07 -6.37 -7.53
C LEU A 74 7.30 -7.86 -7.77
N LEU A 75 6.46 -8.73 -7.20
CA LEU A 75 6.57 -10.18 -7.44
C LEU A 75 6.15 -10.57 -8.86
N SER A 76 5.41 -9.70 -9.57
CA SER A 76 4.94 -9.94 -10.94
C SER A 76 5.76 -9.21 -12.00
N SER A 77 6.71 -8.35 -11.60
CA SER A 77 7.57 -7.62 -12.55
C SER A 77 8.73 -8.50 -13.00
N GLU A 78 8.99 -8.50 -14.30
CA GLU A 78 10.08 -9.25 -14.95
C GLU A 78 11.42 -8.49 -14.96
N GLU A 79 11.67 -7.60 -13.99
CA GLU A 79 12.95 -6.87 -13.94
C GLU A 79 14.01 -7.68 -13.17
N GLU A 80 15.05 -8.09 -13.90
CA GLU A 80 16.31 -8.71 -13.44
C GLU A 80 17.28 -7.70 -12.82
#